data_AF-A0A4R3A8R9-F1
#
_entry.id   AF-A0A4R3A8R9-F1
#
_cell.length_a   1.000
_cell.length_b   1.000
_cell.length_c   1.000
_cell.angle_alpha   90.00
_cell.angle_beta   90.00
_cell.angle_gamma   90.00
#
_symmetry.space_group_name_H-M   'P 1'
#
loop_
_entity.id
_entity.type
_entity.pdbx_description
1 polymer ?
#
loop_
_entity_poly.entity_id
_entity_poly.type
_entity_poly.pdbx_seq_one_letter_code
_entity_poly.pdbx_strand_id
1 'polypeptide(L)' 'MMSRLDPAEIEQTKLLANALDRASTACFTVGIATPLAGYAYSLAVFSTLSTLRMTVTLTAWFLGAIALHYRARRILRRLA' A
#
# COMPACT_ATOMS: atom_id res chain seq x y z
N MET A 1 16.30 -25.54 17.84
CA MET A 1 17.38 -25.36 16.84
C MET A 1 16.83 -24.48 15.73
N MET A 2 16.88 -23.15 15.90
CA MET A 2 16.56 -22.22 14.81
C MET A 2 17.67 -22.37 13.78
N SER A 3 17.35 -22.85 12.57
CA SER A 3 18.31 -22.77 11.47
C SER A 3 18.69 -21.30 11.33
N ARG A 4 19.99 -21.01 11.37
CA ARG A 4 20.48 -19.69 10.98
C ARG A 4 20.03 -19.52 9.54
N LEU A 5 19.07 -18.62 9.30
CA LEU A 5 18.66 -18.28 7.94
C LEU A 5 19.90 -17.96 7.13
N ASP A 6 19.98 -18.51 5.92
CA ASP A 6 21.05 -18.19 4.98
C ASP A 6 21.03 -16.67 4.74
N PRO A 7 22.21 -15.99 4.69
CA PRO A 7 22.30 -14.61 4.20
C PRO A 7 21.43 -14.31 2.97
N ALA A 8 21.32 -15.25 2.02
CA ALA A 8 20.46 -15.10 0.85
C ALA A 8 18.96 -15.03 1.21
N GLU A 9 18.49 -15.85 2.15
CA GLU A 9 17.09 -15.86 2.61
C GLU A 9 16.73 -14.56 3.36
N ILE A 10 17.67 -14.04 4.16
CA ILE A 10 17.51 -12.75 4.85
C ILE A 10 17.36 -11.62 3.82
N GLU A 11 18.22 -11.59 2.80
CA GLU A 11 18.18 -10.56 1.78
C GLU A 11 16.89 -10.62 0.94
N GLN A 12 16.47 -11.81 0.53
CA GLN A 12 15.19 -12.00 -0.16
C GLN A 12 14.01 -11.51 0.68
N THR A 13 14.02 -11.78 1.99
CA THR A 13 12.96 -11.36 2.90
C THR A 13 12.91 -9.84 3.04
N LYS A 14 14.06 -9.16 3.08
CA LYS A 14 14.13 -7.68 3.06
C LYS A 14 13.61 -7.09 1.76
N LEU A 15 14.01 -7.66 0.61
CA LEU A 15 13.55 -7.23 -0.71
C LEU A 15 12.03 -7.38 -0.85
N LEU A 16 11.47 -8.50 -0.38
CA LEU A 16 10.03 -8.73 -0.36
C LEU A 16 9.30 -7.69 0.51
N ALA A 17 9.78 -7.45 1.73
CA ALA A 17 9.16 -6.47 2.60
C ALA A 17 9.19 -5.05 1.99
N ASN A 18 10.31 -4.67 1.38
CA ASN A 18 10.45 -3.40 0.68
C ASN A 18 9.50 -3.31 -0.54
N ALA A 19 9.35 -4.38 -1.32
CA ALA A 19 8.42 -4.40 -2.44
C ALA A 19 6.97 -4.21 -1.98
N LEU A 20 6.56 -4.86 -0.88
CA LEU A 20 5.23 -4.71 -0.30
C LEU A 20 4.97 -3.29 0.24
N ASP A 21 5.97 -2.68 0.87
CA ASP A 21 5.86 -1.30 1.38
C ASP A 21 5.78 -0.27 0.23
N ARG A 22 6.56 -0.48 -0.84
CA ARG A 22 6.44 0.34 -2.06
C ARG A 22 5.08 0.17 -2.73
N ALA A 23 4.56 -1.05 -2.81
CA ALA A 23 3.22 -1.30 -3.32
C ALA A 23 2.15 -0.61 -2.47
N SER A 24 2.27 -0.66 -1.13
CA SER A 24 1.40 0.10 -0.21
C SER A 24 1.41 1.60 -0.52
N THR A 25 2.61 2.17 -0.67
CA THR A 25 2.78 3.59 -0.99
C THR A 25 2.15 3.94 -2.33
N ALA A 26 2.33 3.11 -3.36
CA ALA A 26 1.70 3.29 -4.66
C ALA A 26 0.16 3.20 -4.58
N CYS A 27 -0.39 2.25 -3.81
CA CYS A 27 -1.82 2.15 -3.57
C CYS A 27 -2.38 3.42 -2.93
N PHE A 28 -1.65 4.00 -1.96
CA PHE A 28 -2.05 5.26 -1.33
C PHE A 28 -1.96 6.44 -2.31
N THR A 29 -0.84 6.61 -3.01
CA THR A 29 -0.65 7.78 -3.89
C THR A 29 -1.61 7.75 -5.08
N VAL A 30 -1.66 6.63 -5.80
CA VAL A 30 -2.51 6.48 -7.00
C VAL A 30 -3.99 6.37 -6.62
N GLY A 31 -4.29 5.57 -5.61
CA GLY A 31 -5.67 5.24 -5.22
C GLY A 31 -6.35 6.26 -4.32
N ILE A 32 -5.60 7.09 -3.59
CA ILE A 32 -6.14 8.07 -2.63
C ILE A 32 -5.71 9.49 -2.98
N ALA A 33 -4.40 9.77 -3.01
CA ALA A 33 -3.91 11.13 -3.12
C ALA A 33 -4.29 11.77 -4.46
N THR A 34 -4.12 11.03 -5.57
CA THR A 34 -4.49 11.49 -6.92
C THR A 34 -5.98 11.86 -7.05
N PRO A 35 -6.95 10.98 -6.74
CA PRO A 35 -8.36 11.34 -6.85
C PRO A 35 -8.77 12.44 -5.87
N LEU A 36 -8.18 12.50 -4.67
CA LEU A 36 -8.47 13.57 -3.71
C LEU A 36 -7.96 14.93 -4.21
N ALA A 37 -6.75 14.98 -4.78
CA ALA A 37 -6.23 16.17 -5.43
C ALA A 37 -7.10 16.58 -6.62
N GLY A 38 -7.50 15.62 -7.47
CA GLY A 38 -8.38 15.88 -8.59
C GLY A 38 -9.75 16.44 -8.18
N TYR A 39 -10.29 15.99 -7.05
CA TYR A 39 -11.50 16.55 -6.45
C TYR A 39 -11.25 17.98 -5.92
N ALA A 40 -10.15 18.20 -5.18
CA ALA A 40 -9.80 19.52 -4.64
C ALA A 40 -9.60 20.58 -5.74
N TYR A 41 -9.05 20.18 -6.88
CA TYR A 41 -8.86 21.05 -8.05
C TYR A 41 -10.07 21.09 -9.00
N SER A 42 -11.21 20.51 -8.61
CA SER A 42 -12.46 20.54 -9.40
C SER A 42 -12.31 20.00 -10.84
N LEU A 43 -11.47 18.99 -11.05
CA LEU A 43 -11.33 18.37 -12.36
C LEU A 43 -12.62 17.63 -12.73
N ALA A 44 -13.15 17.91 -13.93
CA ALA A 44 -14.48 17.45 -14.37
C ALA A 44 -14.68 15.92 -14.33
N VAL A 45 -13.61 15.14 -14.46
CA VAL A 45 -13.68 13.67 -14.38
C VAL A 45 -14.05 13.16 -12.98
N PHE A 46 -13.70 13.91 -11.92
CA PHE A 46 -13.99 13.53 -10.54
C PHE A 46 -15.31 14.09 -10.02
N SER A 47 -15.81 15.21 -10.58
CA SER A 47 -17.10 15.79 -10.21
C SER A 47 -18.32 15.03 -10.76
N THR A 48 -18.12 14.20 -11.78
CA THR A 48 -19.16 13.34 -12.37
C THR A 48 -19.29 11.98 -11.70
N LEU A 49 -18.41 11.65 -10.74
CA LEU A 49 -18.46 10.39 -10.00
C LEU A 49 -19.50 10.47 -8.87
N SER A 50 -20.30 9.43 -8.72
CA SER A 50 -21.14 9.25 -7.53
C SER A 50 -20.28 9.28 -6.25
N THR A 51 -20.68 10.06 -5.26
CA THR A 51 -20.01 10.15 -3.95
C THR A 51 -19.87 8.78 -3.29
N LEU A 52 -20.85 7.89 -3.44
CA LEU A 52 -20.78 6.53 -2.92
C LEU A 52 -19.68 5.71 -3.61
N ARG A 53 -19.59 5.79 -4.95
CA ARG A 53 -18.53 5.10 -5.70
C ARG A 53 -17.14 5.63 -5.33
N MET A 54 -17.01 6.96 -5.17
CA MET A 54 -15.76 7.60 -4.77
C MET A 54 -15.33 7.12 -3.39
N THR A 55 -16.22 7.19 -2.40
CA THR A 55 -15.91 6.77 -1.02
C THR A 55 -15.56 5.29 -0.92
N VAL A 56 -16.33 4.39 -1.54
CA VAL A 56 -16.02 2.95 -1.55
C VAL A 56 -14.64 2.68 -2.17
N THR A 57 -14.33 3.33 -3.29
CA THR A 57 -13.05 3.14 -3.98
C THR A 57 -11.89 3.64 -3.11
N LEU A 58 -12.00 4.85 -2.54
CA LEU A 58 -10.99 5.38 -1.62
C LEU A 58 -10.80 4.47 -0.40
N THR A 59 -11.88 4.02 0.23
CA THR A 59 -11.77 3.11 1.38
C THR A 59 -11.09 1.80 0.99
N ALA A 60 -11.42 1.21 -0.15
CA ALA A 60 -10.80 -0.03 -0.61
C ALA A 60 -9.29 0.13 -0.85
N TRP A 61 -8.86 1.20 -1.54
CA TRP A 61 -7.44 1.48 -1.76
C TRP A 61 -6.69 1.75 -0.46
N PHE A 62 -7.31 2.47 0.48
CA PHE A 62 -6.69 2.79 1.76
C PHE A 62 -6.51 1.54 2.63
N LEU A 63 -7.52 0.68 2.70
CA LEU A 63 -7.42 -0.61 3.38
C LEU A 63 -6.38 -1.52 2.74
N GLY A 64 -6.29 -1.53 1.40
CA GLY A 64 -5.24 -2.24 0.67
C GLY A 64 -3.83 -1.77 1.03
N ALA A 65 -3.61 -0.45 1.04
CA ALA A 65 -2.34 0.14 1.45
C ALA A 65 -1.97 -0.24 2.89
N ILE A 66 -2.90 -0.06 3.83
CA ILE A 66 -2.72 -0.45 5.24
C ILE A 66 -2.34 -1.93 5.35
N ALA A 67 -3.08 -2.81 4.68
CA ALA A 67 -2.82 -4.25 4.74
C ALA A 67 -1.41 -4.59 4.23
N LEU A 68 -1.00 -4.02 3.09
CA LEU A 68 0.34 -4.24 2.53
C LEU A 68 1.45 -3.73 3.44
N HIS A 69 1.29 -2.52 4.01
CA HIS A 69 2.24 -1.94 4.95
C HIS A 69 2.40 -2.82 6.20
N TYR A 70 1.29 -3.27 6.80
CA TYR A 70 1.35 -4.16 7.95
C TYR A 70 1.99 -5.52 7.62
N ARG A 71 1.77 -6.04 6.42
CA ARG A 71 2.43 -7.29 5.97
C ARG A 71 3.93 -7.09 5.82
N ALA A 72 4.39 -5.99 5.22
CA ALA A 72 5.81 -5.64 5.14
C ALA A 72 6.45 -5.57 6.54
N ARG A 73 5.81 -4.85 7.47
CA ARG A 73 6.26 -4.74 8.87
C ARG A 73 6.29 -6.10 9.58
N ARG A 74 5.29 -6.95 9.36
CA ARG A 74 5.22 -8.29 9.98
C ARG A 74 6.32 -9.21 9.44
N ILE A 75 6.65 -9.13 8.16
CA ILE A 75 7.73 -9.91 7.55
C ILE A 75 9.09 -9.49 8.13
N LEU A 76 9.37 -8.18 8.22
CA LEU A 76 10.62 -7.70 8.82
C LEU A 76 10.74 -8.04 10.32
N ARG A 77 9.63 -7.97 11.08
CA ARG A 77 9.62 -8.35 12.50
C ARG A 77 9.95 -9.84 12.75
N ARG A 78 9.87 -10.70 11.73
CA ARG A 78 10.27 -12.11 11.86
C ARG A 78 11.77 -12.33 11.64
N LEU A 79 12.48 -11.33 11.11
CA LEU A 79 13.93 -11.36 10.91
C LEU A 79 14.72 -10.72 12.07
N ALA A 80 14.07 -9.89 12.89
CA ALA A 80 14.65 -9.21 14.04
C ALA A 80 14.48 -10.07 15.30
#